data_AF-A0A973BIB5-F1
#
_entry.id   AF-A0A973BIB5-F1
#
_cell.length_a   1.000
_cell.length_b   1.000
_cell.length_c   1.000
_cell.angle_alpha   90.00
_cell.angle_beta   90.00
_cell.angle_gamma   90.00
#
_symmetry.space_group_name_H-M   'P 1'
#
loop_
_entity.id
_entity.type
_entity.pdbx_description
1 polymer ?
#
loop_
_entity_poly.entity_id
_entity_poly.type
_entity_poly.pdbx_seq_one_letter_code
_entity_poly.pdbx_strand_id
1 'polypeptide(L)'
;MEAKDHIVEPVKSYDEVSHTLELQGGLKNEKIPKICILLDSIVYKIGTVISGLCLLLIAIIVIQVFFRYTLSINFIQLEELQWHLYAMIVMFGLSYAMVNHSHVRVDIARIHFSTKTQRKIEIIGILFLMLPFMLIVIDYGIDMTMQALRINERSGSPEGLPYRWLIKSVLPLSFILLLIASFSRLIRHISFLTKGVKNGN
;
A
#
# COMPACT_ATOMS: atom_id res chain seq x y z
N MET A 1 45.34 28.73 12.03
CA MET A 1 44.63 27.51 12.43
C MET A 1 43.26 27.60 11.78
N GLU A 2 43.18 27.16 10.54
CA GLU A 2 42.06 27.44 9.62
C GLU A 2 41.27 26.16 9.42
N ALA A 3 39.98 26.22 9.72
CA ALA A 3 39.06 25.08 9.67
C ALA A 3 38.85 24.67 8.20
N LYS A 4 39.30 23.48 7.83
CA LYS A 4 38.94 22.86 6.55
C LYS A 4 37.50 22.37 6.64
N ASP A 5 36.62 23.16 6.04
CA ASP A 5 35.24 22.82 5.76
C ASP A 5 35.19 21.67 4.76
N HIS A 6 34.84 20.46 5.23
CA HIS A 6 34.55 19.32 4.37
C HIS A 6 33.11 19.43 3.87
N ILE A 7 32.91 20.32 2.89
CA ILE A 7 31.71 20.30 2.06
C ILE A 7 31.81 19.06 1.16
N VAL A 8 31.09 18.01 1.54
CA VAL A 8 30.85 16.84 0.71
C VAL A 8 30.01 17.30 -0.49
N GLU A 9 30.55 17.24 -1.70
CA GLU A 9 29.90 17.71 -2.92
C GLU A 9 28.55 16.99 -3.17
N PRO A 10 27.43 17.71 -3.38
CA PRO A 10 26.12 17.11 -3.70
C PRO A 10 25.98 16.63 -5.16
N VAL A 11 27.04 16.74 -5.98
CA VAL A 11 26.97 16.56 -7.44
C VAL A 11 26.64 15.12 -7.85
N LYS A 12 26.92 14.11 -7.02
CA LYS A 12 26.61 12.70 -7.34
C LYS A 12 25.14 12.30 -7.19
N SER A 13 24.35 13.10 -6.46
CA SER A 13 22.94 12.77 -6.19
C SER A 13 22.03 13.01 -7.39
N TYR A 14 22.41 13.89 -8.33
CA TYR A 14 21.55 14.25 -9.46
C TYR A 14 21.57 13.21 -10.60
N ASP A 15 22.74 12.61 -10.87
CA ASP A 15 22.87 11.54 -11.89
C ASP A 15 22.18 10.24 -11.46
N GLU A 16 22.13 9.96 -10.15
CA GLU A 16 21.37 8.81 -9.64
C GLU A 16 19.85 9.02 -9.77
N VAL A 17 19.37 10.25 -9.50
CA VAL A 17 17.94 10.60 -9.63
C VAL A 17 17.51 10.64 -11.10
N SER A 18 18.34 11.16 -12.02
CA SER A 18 18.03 11.20 -13.46
C SER A 18 17.86 9.80 -14.05
N HIS A 19 18.72 8.83 -13.68
CA HIS A 19 18.57 7.44 -14.11
C HIS A 19 17.31 6.76 -13.56
N THR A 20 16.85 7.10 -12.35
CA THR A 20 15.56 6.58 -11.84
C THR A 20 14.35 7.12 -12.61
N LEU A 21 14.42 8.37 -13.09
CA LEU A 21 13.40 9.00 -13.93
C LEU A 21 13.41 8.42 -15.36
N GLU A 22 14.57 8.09 -15.92
CA GLU A 22 14.69 7.42 -17.23
C GLU A 22 14.13 5.99 -17.21
N LEU A 23 14.35 5.25 -16.12
CA LEU A 23 13.74 3.93 -15.90
C LEU A 23 12.20 4.03 -15.75
N GLN A 24 11.70 5.11 -15.14
CA GLN A 24 10.27 5.45 -15.14
C GLN A 24 9.77 5.89 -16.53
N GLY A 25 10.61 6.55 -17.33
CA GLY A 25 10.33 6.88 -18.73
C GLY A 25 10.17 5.65 -19.62
N GLY A 26 10.96 4.61 -19.38
CA GLY A 26 10.84 3.31 -20.06
C GLY A 26 9.51 2.60 -19.81
N LEU A 27 8.93 2.74 -18.60
CA LEU A 27 7.60 2.23 -18.25
C LEU A 27 6.46 2.90 -19.06
N LYS A 28 6.68 4.12 -19.58
CA LYS A 28 5.64 4.92 -20.25
C LYS A 28 5.35 4.45 -21.69
N ASN A 29 6.30 3.74 -22.32
CA ASN A 29 6.20 3.27 -23.71
C ASN A 29 5.99 1.75 -23.84
N GLU A 30 5.83 1.02 -22.73
CA GLU A 30 5.56 -0.42 -22.75
C GLU A 30 4.08 -0.70 -23.09
N LYS A 31 3.81 -1.61 -24.03
CA LYS A 31 2.45 -2.11 -24.29
C LYS A 31 1.95 -2.93 -23.09
N ILE A 32 1.26 -2.27 -22.17
CA ILE A 32 0.62 -2.88 -21.00
C ILE A 32 -0.51 -3.81 -21.46
N PRO A 33 -0.57 -5.07 -20.99
CA PRO A 33 -1.67 -5.96 -21.33
C PRO A 33 -2.99 -5.45 -20.69
N LYS A 34 -4.10 -5.60 -21.43
CA LYS A 34 -5.43 -5.08 -21.03
C LYS A 34 -5.87 -5.58 -19.65
N ILE A 35 -5.48 -6.80 -19.27
CA ILE A 35 -5.78 -7.38 -17.95
C ILE A 35 -5.19 -6.56 -16.80
N CYS A 36 -3.94 -6.08 -16.93
CA CYS A 36 -3.31 -5.26 -15.89
C CYS A 36 -4.04 -3.93 -15.71
N ILE A 37 -4.48 -3.31 -16.81
CA ILE A 37 -5.26 -2.06 -16.75
C ILE A 37 -6.57 -2.27 -16.01
N LEU A 38 -7.24 -3.40 -16.26
CA LEU A 38 -8.48 -3.74 -15.56
C LEU A 38 -8.26 -3.95 -14.06
N LEU A 39 -7.26 -4.76 -13.68
CA LEU A 39 -6.94 -5.04 -12.28
C LEU A 39 -6.56 -3.77 -11.52
N ASP A 40 -5.69 -2.96 -12.12
CA ASP A 40 -5.25 -1.69 -11.52
C ASP A 40 -6.41 -0.70 -11.39
N SER A 41 -7.33 -0.67 -12.37
CA SER A 41 -8.51 0.19 -12.30
C SER A 41 -9.46 -0.21 -11.17
N ILE A 42 -9.62 -1.52 -10.91
CA ILE A 42 -10.43 -2.01 -9.79
C ILE A 42 -9.83 -1.55 -8.46
N VAL A 43 -8.53 -1.80 -8.26
CA VAL A 43 -7.81 -1.39 -7.04
C VAL A 43 -7.85 0.13 -6.87
N TYR A 44 -7.62 0.88 -7.94
CA TYR A 44 -7.66 2.35 -7.93
C TYR A 44 -9.03 2.89 -7.53
N LYS A 45 -10.12 2.35 -8.10
CA LYS A 45 -11.49 2.76 -7.76
C LYS A 45 -11.81 2.47 -6.30
N ILE A 46 -11.49 1.27 -5.82
CA ILE A 46 -11.73 0.89 -4.43
C ILE A 46 -10.94 1.81 -3.48
N GLY A 47 -9.64 2.01 -3.75
CA GLY A 47 -8.81 2.92 -2.95
C GLY A 47 -9.32 4.36 -2.97
N THR A 48 -9.83 4.85 -4.11
CA THR A 48 -10.41 6.19 -4.21
C THR A 48 -11.69 6.32 -3.38
N VAL A 49 -12.59 5.34 -3.44
CA VAL A 49 -13.80 5.32 -2.60
C VAL A 49 -13.42 5.31 -1.12
N ILE A 50 -12.45 4.49 -0.74
CA ILE A 50 -12.00 4.35 0.65
C ILE A 50 -11.28 5.61 1.13
N SER A 51 -10.59 6.34 0.26
CA SER A 51 -9.98 7.62 0.62
C SER A 51 -11.01 8.65 1.10
N GLY A 52 -12.26 8.54 0.64
CA GLY A 52 -13.39 9.33 1.15
C GLY A 52 -13.66 9.13 2.64
N LEU A 53 -13.30 7.97 3.22
CA LEU A 53 -13.41 7.73 4.67
C LEU A 53 -12.51 8.66 5.48
N CYS A 54 -11.48 9.27 4.88
CA CYS A 54 -10.64 10.26 5.55
C CYS A 54 -11.45 11.48 5.99
N LEU A 55 -12.37 11.97 5.14
CA LEU A 55 -13.25 13.08 5.49
C LEU A 55 -14.19 12.70 6.64
N LEU A 56 -14.71 11.47 6.62
CA LEU A 56 -15.55 10.95 7.70
C LEU A 56 -14.76 10.84 9.02
N LEU A 57 -13.53 10.34 8.96
CA LEU A 57 -12.64 10.25 10.12
C LEU A 57 -12.37 11.64 10.73
N ILE A 58 -12.03 12.63 9.90
CA ILE A 58 -11.81 14.01 10.35
C ILE A 58 -13.07 14.56 11.02
N ALA A 59 -14.25 14.37 10.41
CA ALA A 59 -15.52 14.81 10.99
C ALA A 59 -15.76 14.18 12.38
N ILE A 60 -15.53 12.88 12.53
CA ILE A 60 -15.68 12.18 13.80
C ILE A 60 -14.69 12.69 14.86
N ILE A 61 -13.44 12.96 14.49
CA ILE A 61 -12.44 13.55 15.39
C ILE A 61 -12.91 14.92 15.87
N VAL A 62 -13.34 15.79 14.95
CA VAL A 62 -13.83 17.14 15.28
C VAL A 62 -15.04 17.07 16.21
N ILE A 63 -16.00 16.19 15.93
CA ILE A 63 -17.18 15.98 16.77
C ILE A 63 -16.75 15.50 18.17
N GLN A 64 -15.88 14.50 18.27
CA GLN A 64 -15.43 13.98 19.56
C GLN A 64 -14.67 15.05 20.37
N VAL A 65 -13.78 15.79 19.73
CA VAL A 65 -13.03 16.91 20.33
C VAL A 65 -14.01 17.99 20.83
N PHE A 66 -15.02 18.34 20.03
CA PHE A 66 -16.05 19.29 20.43
C PHE A 66 -16.78 18.83 21.70
N PHE A 67 -17.30 17.59 21.73
CA PHE A 67 -17.98 17.04 22.92
C PHE A 67 -17.05 16.96 24.15
N ARG A 68 -15.79 16.55 23.93
CA ARG A 68 -14.79 16.42 25.00
C ARG A 68 -14.47 17.76 25.66
N TYR A 69 -14.32 18.83 24.89
CA TYR A 69 -13.92 20.13 25.43
C TYR A 69 -15.07 21.06 25.81
N THR A 70 -16.21 21.01 25.10
CA THR A 70 -17.34 21.90 25.39
C THR A 70 -18.30 21.34 26.44
N LEU A 71 -18.53 20.03 26.39
CA LEU A 71 -19.50 19.35 27.25
C LEU A 71 -18.83 18.48 28.32
N SER A 72 -17.50 18.32 28.26
CA SER A 72 -16.74 17.41 29.14
C SER A 72 -17.23 15.95 29.08
N ILE A 73 -17.82 15.55 27.95
CA ILE A 73 -18.35 14.19 27.71
C ILE A 73 -17.39 13.42 26.81
N ASN A 74 -17.11 12.16 27.17
CA ASN A 74 -16.27 11.27 26.39
C ASN A 74 -17.07 10.06 25.90
N PHE A 75 -17.22 9.94 24.58
CA PHE A 75 -17.87 8.79 23.95
C PHE A 75 -16.82 7.77 23.52
N ILE A 76 -16.81 6.60 24.18
CA ILE A 76 -15.91 5.49 23.84
C ILE A 76 -16.21 4.97 22.42
N GLN A 77 -17.47 4.95 22.00
CA GLN A 77 -17.87 4.54 20.65
C GLN A 77 -17.18 5.37 19.56
N LEU A 78 -17.11 6.69 19.75
CA LEU A 78 -16.48 7.60 18.78
C LEU A 78 -14.97 7.41 18.75
N GLU A 79 -14.34 7.23 19.91
CA GLU A 79 -12.92 6.90 19.98
C GLU A 79 -12.64 5.59 19.27
N GLU A 80 -13.49 4.58 19.48
CA GLU A 80 -13.32 3.29 18.86
C GLU A 80 -13.47 3.34 17.34
N LEU A 81 -14.48 4.06 16.88
CA LEU A 81 -14.75 4.25 15.46
C LEU A 81 -13.59 4.96 14.75
N GLN A 82 -12.87 5.86 15.42
CA GLN A 82 -11.71 6.54 14.84
C GLN A 82 -10.58 5.57 14.49
N TRP A 83 -10.16 4.71 15.41
CA TRP A 83 -9.09 3.76 15.10
C TRP A 83 -9.53 2.69 14.10
N HIS A 84 -10.83 2.34 14.06
CA HIS A 84 -11.38 1.47 13.01
C HIS A 84 -11.29 2.12 11.63
N LEU A 85 -11.73 3.38 11.49
CA LEU A 85 -11.66 4.13 10.23
C LEU A 85 -10.21 4.37 9.80
N TYR A 86 -9.34 4.75 10.74
CA TYR A 86 -7.92 4.94 10.47
C TYR A 86 -7.27 3.65 9.93
N ALA A 87 -7.50 2.52 10.60
CA ALA A 87 -6.99 1.24 10.15
C ALA A 87 -7.54 0.86 8.76
N MET A 88 -8.83 1.09 8.47
CA MET A 88 -9.37 0.87 7.12
C MET A 88 -8.64 1.71 6.07
N ILE A 89 -8.49 3.01 6.30
CA ILE A 89 -7.82 3.92 5.35
C ILE A 89 -6.38 3.46 5.09
N VAL A 90 -5.63 3.12 6.13
CA VAL A 90 -4.23 2.68 6.00
C VAL A 90 -4.12 1.34 5.27
N MET A 91 -4.93 0.36 5.67
CA MET A 91 -4.84 -1.00 5.14
C MET A 91 -5.18 -1.06 3.64
N PHE A 92 -6.26 -0.39 3.23
CA PHE A 92 -6.60 -0.30 1.81
C PHE A 92 -5.68 0.69 1.06
N GLY A 93 -5.20 1.73 1.73
CA GLY A 93 -4.21 2.67 1.21
C GLY A 93 -2.91 1.98 0.76
N LEU A 94 -2.50 0.90 1.43
CA LEU A 94 -1.34 0.11 1.02
C LEU A 94 -1.49 -0.49 -0.39
N SER A 95 -2.66 -1.09 -0.67
CA SER A 95 -2.96 -1.65 -1.99
C SER A 95 -3.04 -0.58 -3.08
N TYR A 96 -3.58 0.60 -2.75
CA TYR A 96 -3.64 1.75 -3.64
C TYR A 96 -2.24 2.32 -3.95
N ALA A 97 -1.39 2.46 -2.93
CA ALA A 97 -0.01 2.91 -3.08
C ALA A 97 0.84 1.95 -3.96
N MET A 98 0.53 0.65 -3.92
CA MET A 98 1.19 -0.35 -4.75
C MET A 98 0.95 -0.13 -6.26
N VAL A 99 -0.28 0.23 -6.64
CA VAL A 99 -0.66 0.55 -8.03
C VAL A 99 -0.05 1.88 -8.48
N ASN A 100 0.01 2.87 -7.60
CA ASN A 100 0.60 4.18 -7.90
C ASN A 100 2.14 4.22 -7.85
N HIS A 101 2.78 3.07 -7.65
CA HIS A 101 4.24 2.97 -7.51
C HIS A 101 4.83 3.85 -6.38
N SER A 102 4.01 4.22 -5.40
CA SER A 102 4.42 5.05 -4.24
C SER A 102 4.99 4.21 -3.10
N HIS A 103 5.03 2.88 -3.25
CA HIS A 103 5.71 2.01 -2.30
C HIS A 103 7.21 2.28 -2.36
N VAL A 104 7.81 2.64 -1.21
CA VAL A 104 9.25 2.83 -1.09
C VAL A 104 9.93 1.53 -1.49
N ARG A 105 10.67 1.58 -2.59
CA ARG A 105 11.53 0.49 -3.02
C ARG A 105 12.92 0.80 -2.50
N VAL A 106 13.70 -0.22 -2.20
CA VAL A 106 15.13 -0.03 -1.95
C VAL A 106 15.76 0.32 -3.30
N ASP A 107 15.70 1.61 -3.64
CA ASP A 107 16.09 2.13 -4.96
C ASP A 107 17.62 2.23 -5.09
N ILE A 108 18.35 2.34 -3.97
CA ILE A 108 19.83 2.42 -3.92
C ILE A 108 20.48 1.14 -4.48
N ALA A 109 19.89 -0.04 -4.20
CA ALA A 109 20.44 -1.30 -4.70
C ALA A 109 20.28 -1.46 -6.22
N ARG A 110 19.37 -0.72 -6.86
CA ARG A 110 19.03 -0.90 -8.28
C ARG A 110 19.96 -0.16 -9.24
N ILE A 111 20.65 0.88 -8.76
CA ILE A 111 21.47 1.79 -9.58
C ILE A 111 22.58 1.02 -10.34
N HIS A 112 23.09 -0.06 -9.75
CA HIS A 112 24.19 -0.85 -10.33
C HIS A 112 23.72 -1.99 -11.26
N PHE A 113 22.41 -2.23 -11.39
CA PHE A 113 21.86 -3.34 -12.17
C PHE A 113 21.24 -2.89 -13.49
N SER A 114 21.45 -3.68 -14.55
CA SER A 114 20.76 -3.47 -15.84
C SER A 114 19.24 -3.60 -15.70
N THR A 115 18.48 -2.93 -16.57
CA THR A 115 17.00 -2.94 -16.56
C THR A 115 16.41 -4.35 -16.55
N LYS A 116 17.01 -5.29 -17.29
CA LYS A 116 16.57 -6.70 -17.31
C LYS A 116 16.78 -7.39 -15.95
N THR A 117 17.90 -7.10 -15.28
CA THR A 117 18.23 -7.67 -13.97
C THR A 117 17.34 -7.10 -12.88
N GLN A 118 17.10 -5.78 -12.88
CA GLN A 118 16.15 -5.12 -11.97
C GLN A 118 14.75 -5.74 -12.05
N ARG A 119 14.27 -6.03 -13.27
CA ARG A 119 12.95 -6.65 -13.50
C ARG A 119 12.91 -8.10 -13.01
N LYS A 120 13.98 -8.88 -13.17
CA LYS A 120 14.08 -10.24 -12.63
C LYS A 120 14.07 -10.24 -11.09
N ILE A 121 14.82 -9.34 -10.46
CA ILE A 121 14.85 -9.19 -9.00
C ILE A 121 13.44 -8.86 -8.48
N GLU A 122 12.71 -7.97 -9.16
CA GLU A 122 11.33 -7.64 -8.77
C GLU A 122 10.39 -8.85 -8.87
N ILE A 123 10.48 -9.63 -9.96
CA ILE A 123 9.68 -10.85 -10.13
C ILE A 123 9.94 -11.84 -8.99
N ILE A 124 11.22 -12.09 -8.69
CA ILE A 124 11.64 -12.99 -7.62
C ILE A 124 11.15 -12.47 -6.27
N GLY A 125 11.30 -11.17 -5.99
CA GLY A 125 10.82 -10.54 -4.77
C GLY A 125 9.30 -10.65 -4.61
N ILE A 126 8.54 -10.45 -5.68
CA ILE A 126 7.09 -10.64 -5.64
C ILE A 126 6.75 -12.11 -5.35
N LEU A 127 7.38 -13.05 -6.05
CA LEU A 127 7.02 -14.47 -5.97
C LEU A 127 7.44 -15.15 -4.66
N PHE A 128 8.64 -14.84 -4.16
CA PHE A 128 9.23 -15.54 -3.01
C PHE A 128 9.13 -14.77 -1.70
N LEU A 129 8.91 -13.45 -1.73
CA LEU A 129 8.80 -12.66 -0.51
C LEU A 129 7.38 -12.12 -0.33
N MET A 130 6.87 -11.33 -1.28
CA MET A 130 5.56 -10.70 -1.10
C MET A 130 4.41 -11.70 -1.13
N LEU A 131 4.36 -12.59 -2.13
CA LEU A 131 3.24 -13.52 -2.32
C LEU A 131 3.06 -14.47 -1.12
N PRO A 132 4.08 -15.20 -0.63
CA PRO A 132 3.89 -16.06 0.54
C PRO A 132 3.53 -15.26 1.79
N PHE A 133 4.13 -14.08 1.99
CA PHE A 133 3.76 -13.20 3.10
C PHE A 133 2.28 -12.80 3.03
N MET A 134 1.80 -12.36 1.87
CA MET A 134 0.40 -11.97 1.69
C MET A 134 -0.54 -13.15 1.92
N LEU A 135 -0.21 -14.35 1.43
CA LEU A 135 -1.02 -15.53 1.64
C LEU A 135 -1.13 -15.90 3.12
N ILE A 136 -0.03 -15.86 3.86
CA ILE A 136 -0.03 -16.09 5.32
C ILE A 136 -0.94 -15.06 6.01
N VAL A 137 -0.80 -13.78 5.70
CA VAL A 137 -1.64 -12.74 6.33
C VAL A 137 -3.11 -12.92 6.00
N ILE A 138 -3.46 -13.33 4.78
CA ILE A 138 -4.85 -13.61 4.39
C ILE A 138 -5.39 -14.80 5.17
N ASP A 139 -4.64 -15.89 5.27
CA ASP A 139 -5.05 -17.12 5.96
C ASP A 139 -5.37 -16.85 7.44
N TYR A 140 -4.39 -16.31 8.18
CA TYR A 140 -4.57 -15.93 9.58
C TYR A 140 -5.63 -14.82 9.76
N GLY A 141 -5.71 -13.87 8.80
CA GLY A 141 -6.69 -12.79 8.84
C GLY A 141 -8.14 -13.30 8.69
N ILE A 142 -8.37 -14.30 7.84
CA ILE A 142 -9.66 -14.96 7.69
C ILE A 142 -10.02 -15.69 8.98
N ASP A 143 -9.10 -16.46 9.55
CA ASP A 143 -9.33 -17.18 10.81
C ASP A 143 -9.67 -16.25 11.96
N MET A 144 -8.92 -15.15 12.12
CA MET A 144 -9.20 -14.12 13.12
C MET A 144 -10.59 -13.49 12.93
N THR A 145 -10.99 -13.26 11.68
CA THR A 145 -12.31 -12.70 11.35
C THR A 145 -13.43 -13.69 11.67
N MET A 146 -13.26 -14.95 11.27
CA MET A 146 -14.25 -16.01 11.47
C MET A 146 -14.43 -16.33 12.95
N GLN A 147 -13.35 -16.34 13.73
CA GLN A 147 -13.42 -16.52 15.18
C GLN A 147 -14.23 -15.38 15.82
N ALA A 148 -13.92 -14.13 15.46
CA ALA A 148 -14.62 -12.95 15.96
C ALA A 148 -16.13 -12.97 15.61
N LEU A 149 -16.47 -13.44 14.41
CA LEU A 149 -17.85 -13.58 13.97
C LEU A 149 -18.59 -14.66 14.76
N ARG A 150 -17.97 -15.84 14.98
CA ARG A 150 -18.58 -16.96 15.71
C ARG A 150 -18.93 -16.60 17.16
N ILE A 151 -18.07 -15.84 17.82
CA ILE A 151 -18.30 -15.43 19.22
C ILE A 151 -19.06 -14.10 19.33
N ASN A 152 -19.49 -13.50 18.20
CA ASN A 152 -20.04 -12.15 18.14
C ASN A 152 -19.22 -11.16 18.98
N GLU A 153 -17.92 -11.10 18.70
CA GLU A 153 -16.95 -10.35 19.49
C GLU A 153 -17.33 -8.86 19.54
N ARG A 154 -17.43 -8.36 20.78
CA ARG A 154 -17.66 -6.95 21.09
C ARG A 154 -16.39 -6.32 21.63
N SER A 155 -16.37 -4.99 21.69
CA SER A 155 -15.31 -4.29 22.41
C SER A 155 -15.25 -4.75 23.88
N GLY A 156 -14.05 -4.68 24.47
CA GLY A 156 -13.85 -4.93 25.90
C GLY A 156 -14.40 -3.79 26.77
N SER A 157 -14.70 -2.64 26.16
CA SER A 157 -15.36 -1.53 26.82
C SER A 157 -16.88 -1.78 26.90
N PRO A 158 -17.54 -1.53 28.05
CA PRO A 158 -18.99 -1.74 28.21
C PRO A 158 -19.84 -0.99 27.17
N GLU A 159 -19.39 0.21 26.81
CA GLU A 159 -20.01 1.11 25.84
C GLU A 159 -19.34 1.04 24.46
N GLY A 160 -18.49 0.04 24.19
CA GLY A 160 -17.72 -0.02 22.95
C GLY A 160 -18.49 -0.60 21.76
N LEU A 161 -17.83 -0.69 20.61
CA LEU A 161 -18.46 -1.14 19.37
C LEU A 161 -18.84 -2.63 19.41
N PRO A 162 -20.05 -3.00 18.94
CA PRO A 162 -20.56 -4.37 19.07
C PRO A 162 -20.08 -5.34 17.98
N TYR A 163 -19.46 -4.86 16.90
CA TYR A 163 -19.15 -5.68 15.71
C TYR A 163 -17.66 -5.69 15.39
N ARG A 164 -16.85 -6.27 16.28
CA ARG A 164 -15.38 -6.27 16.13
C ARG A 164 -14.88 -7.15 14.99
N TRP A 165 -15.71 -8.08 14.51
CA TRP A 165 -15.43 -8.86 13.31
C TRP A 165 -15.26 -7.99 12.06
N LEU A 166 -15.92 -6.82 12.00
CA LEU A 166 -15.83 -5.92 10.85
C LEU A 166 -14.41 -5.42 10.65
N ILE A 167 -13.75 -4.92 11.71
CA ILE A 167 -12.36 -4.44 11.59
C ILE A 167 -11.37 -5.58 11.37
N LYS A 168 -11.62 -6.76 11.94
CA LYS A 168 -10.76 -7.92 11.68
C LYS A 168 -10.83 -8.36 10.21
N SER A 169 -12.00 -8.24 9.57
CA SER A 169 -12.20 -8.56 8.14
C SER A 169 -11.46 -7.62 7.18
N VAL A 170 -11.14 -6.40 7.61
CA VAL A 170 -10.41 -5.41 6.81
C VAL A 170 -9.00 -5.91 6.48
N LEU A 171 -8.38 -6.65 7.40
CA LEU A 171 -7.04 -7.21 7.23
C LEU A 171 -6.96 -8.16 6.01
N PRO A 172 -7.70 -9.29 5.94
CA PRO A 172 -7.65 -10.17 4.78
C PRO A 172 -8.18 -9.48 3.51
N LEU A 173 -9.21 -8.63 3.61
CA LEU A 173 -9.79 -7.97 2.44
C LEU A 173 -8.83 -7.00 1.76
N SER A 174 -8.10 -6.20 2.54
CA SER A 174 -7.07 -5.30 2.01
C SER A 174 -5.87 -6.06 1.41
N PHE A 175 -5.47 -7.17 2.02
CA PHE A 175 -4.38 -8.01 1.51
C PHE A 175 -4.77 -8.77 0.24
N ILE A 176 -6.03 -9.19 0.08
CA ILE A 176 -6.54 -9.72 -1.19
C ILE A 176 -6.43 -8.65 -2.29
N LEU A 177 -6.77 -7.40 -1.98
CA LEU A 177 -6.65 -6.30 -2.93
C LEU A 177 -5.17 -5.99 -3.28
N LEU A 178 -4.28 -6.05 -2.29
CA LEU A 178 -2.84 -5.93 -2.48
C LEU A 178 -2.26 -7.07 -3.34
N LEU A 179 -2.78 -8.28 -3.16
CA LEU A 179 -2.41 -9.45 -3.96
C LEU A 179 -2.82 -9.27 -5.41
N ILE A 180 -4.02 -8.74 -5.69
CA ILE A 180 -4.45 -8.37 -7.05
C ILE A 180 -3.50 -7.34 -7.68
N ALA A 181 -3.15 -6.27 -6.94
CA ALA A 181 -2.21 -5.26 -7.42
C ALA A 181 -0.81 -5.86 -7.71
N SER A 182 -0.36 -6.77 -6.85
CA SER A 182 0.93 -7.46 -7.00
C SER A 182 0.95 -8.40 -8.21
N PHE A 183 -0.16 -9.10 -8.50
CA PHE A 183 -0.32 -9.90 -9.71
C PHE A 183 -0.28 -9.05 -10.97
N SER A 184 -0.97 -7.91 -11.00
CA SER A 184 -0.90 -6.96 -12.12
C SER A 184 0.55 -6.53 -12.39
N ARG A 185 1.30 -6.23 -11.33
CA ARG A 185 2.71 -5.87 -11.41
C ARG A 185 3.56 -7.02 -11.95
N LEU A 186 3.39 -8.23 -11.41
CA LEU A 186 4.08 -9.44 -11.86
C LEU A 186 3.89 -9.67 -13.37
N ILE A 187 2.65 -9.58 -13.85
CA ILE A 187 2.32 -9.75 -15.27
C ILE A 187 3.01 -8.69 -16.15
N ARG A 188 3.08 -7.44 -15.70
CA ARG A 188 3.81 -6.37 -16.41
C ARG A 188 5.30 -6.70 -16.54
N HIS A 189 5.93 -7.13 -15.44
CA HIS A 189 7.36 -7.49 -15.44
C HIS A 189 7.66 -8.70 -16.34
N ILE A 190 6.79 -9.72 -16.32
CA ILE A 190 6.92 -10.90 -17.19
C ILE A 190 6.73 -10.50 -18.66
N SER A 191 5.68 -9.72 -18.98
CA SER A 191 5.41 -9.25 -20.35
C SER A 191 6.58 -8.46 -20.93
N PHE A 192 7.25 -7.65 -20.11
CA PHE A 192 8.45 -6.91 -20.53
C PHE A 192 9.61 -7.84 -20.91
N LEU A 193 9.88 -8.88 -20.12
CA LEU A 193 10.95 -9.83 -20.40
C LEU A 193 10.65 -10.70 -21.63
N THR A 194 9.39 -11.11 -21.82
CA THR A 194 8.99 -11.98 -22.93
C THR A 194 8.93 -11.26 -24.27
N LYS A 195 8.46 -10.01 -24.30
CA LYS A 195 8.32 -9.27 -25.58
C LYS A 195 9.64 -8.75 -26.13
N GLY A 196 10.72 -8.81 -25.35
CA GLY A 196 12.02 -8.30 -25.73
C GLY A 196 12.00 -6.77 -25.89
N VAL A 197 13.10 -6.13 -25.51
CA VAL A 197 13.39 -4.79 -26.03
C VAL A 197 13.40 -4.95 -27.55
N LYS A 198 12.45 -4.33 -28.26
CA LYS A 198 12.64 -4.06 -29.69
C LYS A 198 13.91 -3.21 -29.74
N ASN A 199 15.06 -3.86 -29.93
CA ASN A 199 16.27 -3.16 -30.34
C ASN A 199 15.89 -2.52 -31.66
N GLY A 200 15.66 -1.20 -31.63
CA GLY A 200 15.63 -0.41 -32.84
C GLY A 200 17.02 -0.50 -33.44
N ASN A 201 17.15 -1.30 -34.49
CA ASN A 201 18.08 -0.98 -35.57
C ASN A 201 17.46 0.16 -36.38
#